data_AF-A0A1E4SAF1-F1
#
_entry.id   AF-A0A1E4SAF1-F1
#
_cell.length_a   1.000
_cell.length_b   1.000
_cell.length_c   1.000
_cell.angle_alpha   90.00
_cell.angle_beta   90.00
_cell.angle_gamma   90.00
#
_symmetry.space_group_name_H-M   'P 1'
#
loop_
_entity.id
_entity.type
_entity.pdbx_description
1 polymer ?
#
loop_
_entity_poly.entity_id
_entity_poly.type
_entity_poly.pdbx_seq_one_letter_code
_entity_poly.pdbx_strand_id
1 'polypeptide(L)'
;MLGSKLQSGAFVRPLISGKTDLEQAVVEEHNAEVQNQQLANQQVHREPQQTSTFLRHKRTIDEVEKDQDTELEILKSKVSLYDIVSKQRIRNCVKSTRCSHIEPFDFETFCCVNKVTTSFFSKPNMTETDNRWQLRSLPNENGKVRFQLSLKRGKSLSNMNHLKLTRKYKNVLNFRCPVCNVSFNSMELIHDDFMDLVLRNVPPDIKTVELDDSFVCTLLPETTEIKSDSQVISLDDGDDIAGDGLSTEITPDLVNGIVSDDDSPLKLLSRKSKRIRVKLFSDNDEYDFWDSDDGEDLIGGTEDDPVVID
;
A
#
# COMPACT_ATOMS: atom_id res chain seq x y z
N MET A 1 -56.67 -12.28 37.04
CA MET A 1 -56.15 -12.88 38.29
C MET A 1 -54.63 -12.83 38.25
N LEU A 2 -54.00 -12.44 39.36
CA LEU A 2 -52.54 -12.41 39.67
C LEU A 2 -51.72 -11.36 38.89
N GLY A 3 -51.15 -10.28 39.43
CA GLY A 3 -50.99 -9.79 40.80
C GLY A 3 -49.63 -10.13 41.42
N SER A 4 -48.61 -9.26 41.27
CA SER A 4 -47.37 -9.21 42.10
C SER A 4 -46.73 -7.81 42.00
N LYS A 5 -46.94 -6.89 42.95
CA LYS A 5 -46.23 -6.63 44.22
C LYS A 5 -44.81 -6.06 44.10
N LEU A 6 -44.75 -4.74 44.35
CA LEU A 6 -43.62 -3.93 44.77
C LEU A 6 -43.00 -4.48 46.07
N GLN A 7 -41.67 -4.53 46.15
CA GLN A 7 -40.93 -4.57 47.41
C GLN A 7 -39.90 -3.44 47.42
N SER A 8 -40.22 -2.41 48.21
CA SER A 8 -39.33 -1.32 48.62
C SER A 8 -38.44 -1.80 49.77
N GLY A 9 -37.16 -2.05 49.49
CA GLY A 9 -36.14 -2.32 50.49
C GLY A 9 -35.60 -1.01 51.08
N ALA A 10 -35.82 -0.80 52.38
CA ALA A 10 -35.25 0.31 53.13
C ALA A 10 -33.75 0.08 53.34
N PHE A 11 -32.93 0.99 52.81
CA PHE A 11 -31.48 0.99 52.96
C PHE A 11 -31.12 1.69 54.28
N VAL A 12 -30.68 0.90 55.28
CA VAL A 12 -30.12 1.42 56.54
C VAL A 12 -28.71 1.93 56.25
N ARG A 13 -28.49 3.25 56.37
CA ARG A 13 -27.16 3.85 56.30
C ARG A 13 -26.42 3.64 57.63
N PRO A 14 -25.22 3.04 57.65
CA PRO A 14 -24.40 3.01 58.85
C PRO A 14 -23.88 4.41 59.17
N LEU A 15 -24.02 4.82 60.44
CA LEU A 15 -23.38 6.00 61.02
C LEU A 15 -21.87 5.76 61.08
N ILE A 16 -21.14 6.38 60.15
CA ILE A 16 -19.67 6.36 60.15
C ILE A 16 -19.20 7.38 61.18
N SER A 17 -18.51 6.86 62.19
CA SER A 17 -17.80 7.59 63.24
C SER A 17 -16.83 8.61 62.62
N GLY A 18 -16.99 9.87 63.02
CA GLY A 18 -16.16 10.99 62.57
C GLY A 18 -14.72 10.80 63.00
N LYS A 19 -13.87 10.44 62.04
CA LYS A 19 -12.44 10.69 62.14
C LYS A 19 -12.22 12.18 61.93
N THR A 20 -11.40 12.75 62.79
CA THR A 20 -11.09 14.18 62.84
C THR A 20 -10.39 14.60 61.53
N ASP A 21 -10.75 15.77 61.00
CA ASP A 21 -10.24 16.31 59.73
C ASP A 21 -8.70 16.38 59.64
N LEU A 22 -8.01 16.31 60.78
CA LEU A 22 -6.55 16.25 60.84
C LEU A 22 -5.95 14.90 60.41
N GLU A 23 -6.60 13.77 60.73
CA GLU A 23 -6.08 12.45 60.35
C GLU A 23 -6.23 12.18 58.85
N GLN A 24 -7.22 12.82 58.21
CA GLN A 24 -7.47 12.65 56.78
C GLN A 24 -6.44 13.39 55.92
N ALA A 25 -5.98 14.56 56.36
CA ALA A 25 -4.95 15.33 55.68
C ALA A 25 -3.57 14.62 55.66
N VAL A 26 -3.19 13.97 56.77
CA VAL A 26 -1.90 13.26 56.87
C VAL A 26 -1.88 12.01 55.97
N VAL A 27 -3.02 11.34 55.81
CA VAL A 27 -3.14 10.16 54.93
C VAL A 27 -3.11 10.58 53.45
N GLU A 28 -3.67 11.73 53.08
CA GLU A 28 -3.61 12.23 51.71
C GLU A 28 -2.21 12.67 51.30
N GLU A 29 -1.47 13.35 52.19
CA GLU A 29 -0.09 13.79 51.92
C GLU A 29 0.86 12.58 51.74
N HIS A 30 0.72 11.56 52.60
CA HIS A 30 1.54 10.35 52.50
C HIS A 30 1.24 9.54 51.23
N ASN A 31 -0.02 9.48 50.80
CA ASN A 31 -0.38 8.80 49.56
C ASN A 31 0.14 9.52 48.30
N ALA A 32 0.17 10.86 48.31
CA ALA A 32 0.73 11.64 47.21
C ALA A 32 2.25 11.44 47.08
N GLU A 33 2.97 11.32 48.19
CA GLU A 33 4.42 11.08 48.19
C GLU A 33 4.78 9.67 47.69
N VAL A 34 4.02 8.65 48.11
CA VAL A 34 4.19 7.27 47.62
C VAL A 34 3.91 7.17 46.11
N GLN A 35 2.90 7.89 45.62
CA GLN A 35 2.55 7.88 44.19
C GLN A 35 3.62 8.59 43.34
N ASN A 36 4.23 9.67 43.84
CA ASN A 36 5.34 10.34 43.16
C ASN A 36 6.64 9.50 43.17
N GLN A 37 6.94 8.75 44.24
CA GLN A 37 8.07 7.81 44.24
C GLN A 37 7.88 6.66 43.25
N GLN A 38 6.66 6.16 43.05
CA GLN A 38 6.38 5.13 42.04
C GLN A 38 6.55 5.65 40.60
N LEU A 39 6.19 6.91 40.33
CA LEU A 39 6.41 7.53 39.02
C LEU A 39 7.89 7.79 38.73
N ALA A 40 8.67 8.19 39.74
CA ALA A 40 10.12 8.40 39.60
C ALA A 40 10.86 7.09 39.29
N ASN A 41 10.47 5.98 39.92
CA ASN A 41 11.11 4.67 39.69
C ASN A 41 10.73 4.04 38.33
N GLN A 42 9.62 4.43 37.69
CA GLN A 42 9.29 3.99 36.33
C GLN A 42 10.13 4.66 35.22
N GLN A 43 10.80 5.78 35.52
CA GLN A 43 11.64 6.48 34.53
C GLN A 43 13.07 5.95 34.43
N VAL A 44 13.54 5.14 35.38
CA VAL A 44 14.95 4.70 35.46
C VAL A 44 15.25 3.45 34.59
N HIS A 45 14.23 2.72 34.11
CA HIS A 45 14.42 1.47 33.35
C HIS A 45 14.02 1.51 31.87
N ARG A 46 13.86 2.70 31.27
CA ARG A 46 13.76 2.79 29.80
C ARG A 46 15.15 2.87 29.20
N GLU A 47 15.79 1.70 29.06
CA GLU A 47 16.81 1.55 28.02
C GLU A 47 16.24 2.03 26.68
N PRO A 48 16.97 2.85 25.91
CA PRO A 48 16.52 3.26 24.59
C PRO A 48 16.51 2.04 23.68
N GLN A 49 15.35 1.38 23.57
CA GLN A 49 15.09 0.51 22.45
C GLN A 49 15.21 1.36 21.19
N GLN A 50 16.22 1.04 20.38
CA GLN A 50 16.47 1.61 19.08
C GLN A 50 15.21 1.42 18.22
N THR A 51 14.37 2.44 18.20
CA THR A 51 13.23 2.50 17.30
C THR A 51 13.78 2.79 15.92
N SER A 52 13.71 1.79 15.04
CA SER A 52 14.16 1.90 13.65
C SER A 52 13.45 3.08 12.97
N THR A 53 14.22 4.11 12.67
CA THR A 53 13.83 5.31 11.94
C THR A 53 13.59 4.96 10.47
N PHE A 54 12.32 4.89 10.06
CA PHE A 54 11.96 4.97 8.64
C PHE A 54 11.80 6.44 8.25
N LEU A 55 12.43 6.78 7.12
CA LEU A 55 12.50 8.10 6.45
C LEU A 55 13.55 9.08 6.98
N ARG A 56 14.80 8.60 6.99
CA ARG A 56 15.92 9.34 6.39
C ARG A 56 16.98 8.32 5.97
N HIS A 57 17.10 8.08 4.67
CA HIS A 57 18.45 7.95 4.10
C HIS A 57 19.07 9.35 4.08
N LYS A 58 19.24 9.97 5.26
CA LYS A 58 20.49 10.70 5.49
C LYS A 58 21.42 9.59 5.93
N ARG A 59 22.20 9.05 4.99
CA ARG A 59 23.47 8.45 5.37
C ARG A 59 24.17 9.54 6.19
N THR A 60 24.33 9.34 7.49
CA THR A 60 25.43 9.97 8.20
C THR A 60 26.67 9.41 7.56
N ILE A 61 27.18 10.16 6.58
CA ILE A 61 28.50 10.00 5.98
C ILE A 61 29.47 10.49 7.05
N ASP A 62 29.71 9.65 8.04
CA ASP A 62 30.92 9.76 8.86
C ASP A 62 31.60 8.40 8.70
N GLU A 63 32.71 8.44 7.96
CA GLU A 63 33.66 7.32 7.72
C GLU A 63 33.26 6.25 6.69
N VAL A 64 32.67 6.65 5.56
CA VAL A 64 32.92 5.92 4.31
C VAL A 64 34.03 6.66 3.58
N GLU A 65 35.15 5.98 3.42
CA GLU A 65 36.32 6.45 2.68
C GLU A 65 35.90 7.01 1.32
N LYS A 66 36.55 8.11 0.94
CA LYS A 66 36.25 8.91 -0.25
C LYS A 66 36.53 8.14 -1.53
N ASP A 67 35.60 7.28 -1.95
CA ASP A 67 35.47 6.91 -3.34
C ASP A 67 34.74 8.06 -4.06
N GLN A 68 35.46 8.75 -4.94
CA GLN A 68 34.98 9.87 -5.76
C GLN A 68 34.04 9.41 -6.90
N ASP A 69 33.16 8.46 -6.62
CA ASP A 69 32.33 7.83 -7.64
C ASP A 69 30.90 8.34 -7.57
N THR A 70 30.64 9.38 -8.39
CA THR A 70 29.34 9.83 -8.90
C THR A 70 28.19 9.91 -7.88
N GLU A 71 27.92 11.12 -7.40
CA GLU A 71 26.67 11.51 -6.74
C GLU A 71 25.50 11.39 -7.75
N LEU A 72 24.94 10.19 -7.89
CA LEU A 72 23.75 9.94 -8.68
C LEU A 72 22.52 10.40 -7.89
N GLU A 73 22.01 11.58 -8.24
CA GLU A 73 20.74 12.10 -7.70
C GLU A 73 19.56 11.49 -8.46
N ILE A 74 18.75 10.68 -7.77
CA ILE A 74 17.51 10.12 -8.34
C ILE A 74 16.45 11.21 -8.29
N LEU A 75 16.27 11.94 -9.39
CA LEU A 75 15.29 13.03 -9.44
C LEU A 75 13.85 12.52 -9.53
N LYS A 76 13.62 11.43 -10.25
CA LYS A 76 12.27 10.94 -10.57
C LYS A 76 12.22 9.42 -10.65
N SER A 77 11.20 8.85 -10.04
CA SER A 77 10.91 7.42 -10.03
C SER A 77 9.68 7.12 -10.87
N LYS A 78 9.74 6.11 -11.73
CA LYS A 78 8.57 5.61 -12.47
C LYS A 78 7.93 4.49 -11.67
N VAL A 79 6.61 4.54 -11.51
CA VAL A 79 5.83 3.55 -10.74
C VAL A 79 4.70 3.04 -11.61
N SER A 80 4.60 1.71 -11.73
CA SER A 80 3.48 1.06 -12.41
C SER A 80 2.23 1.07 -11.53
N LEU A 81 1.07 1.27 -12.17
CA LEU A 81 -0.25 1.17 -11.54
C LEU A 81 -0.87 -0.23 -11.70
N TYR A 82 -0.10 -1.16 -12.26
CA TYR A 82 -0.50 -2.52 -12.55
C TYR A 82 0.21 -3.49 -11.61
N ASP A 83 -0.54 -4.50 -11.18
CA ASP A 83 -0.05 -5.52 -10.27
C ASP A 83 0.96 -6.43 -10.99
N ILE A 84 2.11 -6.66 -10.34
CA ILE A 84 3.20 -7.43 -10.94
C ILE A 84 2.81 -8.88 -11.21
N VAL A 85 1.89 -9.43 -10.43
CA VAL A 85 1.47 -10.84 -10.52
C VAL A 85 0.35 -11.00 -11.54
N SER A 86 -0.79 -10.34 -11.35
CA SER A 86 -1.98 -10.50 -12.21
C SER A 86 -1.88 -9.77 -13.54
N LYS A 87 -0.95 -8.81 -13.66
CA LYS A 87 -0.86 -7.86 -14.80
C LYS A 87 -2.15 -7.07 -15.02
N GLN A 88 -2.98 -6.94 -13.99
CA GLN A 88 -4.18 -6.12 -14.00
C GLN A 88 -3.96 -4.81 -13.23
N ARG A 89 -4.80 -3.80 -13.47
CA ARG A 89 -4.75 -2.56 -12.70
C ARG A 89 -5.05 -2.87 -11.23
N ILE A 90 -4.20 -2.39 -10.33
CA ILE A 90 -4.34 -2.59 -8.89
C ILE A 90 -5.67 -1.98 -8.43
N ARG A 91 -6.42 -2.71 -7.59
CA ARG A 91 -7.69 -2.24 -7.01
C ARG A 91 -7.53 -1.82 -5.57
N ASN A 92 -6.72 -2.57 -4.81
CA ASN A 92 -6.43 -2.29 -3.41
C ASN A 92 -4.91 -2.37 -3.20
N CYS A 93 -4.25 -1.23 -2.99
CA CYS A 93 -2.81 -1.21 -2.79
C CYS A 93 -2.43 -1.75 -1.41
N VAL A 94 -1.63 -2.80 -1.40
CA VAL A 94 -1.01 -3.29 -0.17
C VAL A 94 0.50 -3.45 -0.34
N LYS A 95 1.22 -3.35 0.78
CA LYS A 95 2.66 -3.62 0.87
C LYS A 95 3.02 -4.05 2.27
N SER A 96 4.19 -4.65 2.45
CA SER A 96 4.72 -4.88 3.79
C SER A 96 5.41 -3.63 4.33
N THR A 97 5.35 -3.40 5.65
CA THR A 97 6.16 -2.38 6.34
C THR A 97 7.66 -2.64 6.22
N ARG A 98 8.07 -3.85 5.84
CA ARG A 98 9.48 -4.21 5.60
C ARG A 98 9.97 -3.87 4.18
N CYS A 99 9.07 -3.51 3.27
CA CYS A 99 9.42 -3.19 1.90
C CYS A 99 10.02 -1.79 1.77
N SER A 100 11.16 -1.68 1.10
CA SER A 100 11.82 -0.40 0.76
C SER A 100 11.36 0.19 -0.58
N HIS A 101 10.69 -0.58 -1.42
CA HIS A 101 10.17 -0.12 -2.72
C HIS A 101 8.86 0.67 -2.57
N ILE A 102 8.60 1.52 -3.57
CA ILE A 102 7.38 2.33 -3.64
C ILE A 102 6.21 1.50 -4.20
N GLU A 103 6.49 0.58 -5.14
CA GLU A 103 5.48 -0.17 -5.88
C GLU A 103 4.61 -1.05 -4.97
N PRO A 104 3.27 -0.86 -4.95
CA PRO A 104 2.37 -1.74 -4.22
C PRO A 104 2.04 -2.98 -5.06
N PHE A 105 1.38 -3.96 -4.44
CA PHE A 105 0.78 -5.10 -5.13
C PHE A 105 -0.70 -5.21 -4.76
N ASP A 106 -1.49 -5.91 -5.58
CA ASP A 106 -2.92 -6.02 -5.38
C ASP A 106 -3.27 -7.03 -4.27
N PHE A 107 -4.13 -6.60 -3.34
CA PHE A 107 -4.52 -7.42 -2.18
C PHE A 107 -5.24 -8.72 -2.56
N GLU A 108 -6.17 -8.68 -3.52
CA GLU A 108 -6.95 -9.86 -3.90
C GLU A 108 -6.04 -10.88 -4.59
N THR A 109 -5.15 -10.40 -5.47
CA THR A 109 -4.15 -11.24 -6.13
C THR A 109 -3.17 -11.85 -5.12
N PHE A 110 -2.69 -11.06 -4.15
CA PHE A 110 -1.83 -11.54 -3.08
C PHE A 110 -2.49 -12.66 -2.25
N CYS A 111 -3.76 -12.49 -1.87
CA CYS A 111 -4.52 -13.51 -1.14
C CYS A 111 -4.66 -14.79 -1.96
N CYS A 112 -4.98 -14.66 -3.26
CA CYS A 112 -5.12 -15.77 -4.19
C CYS A 112 -3.83 -16.60 -4.30
N VAL A 113 -2.68 -15.95 -4.55
CA VAL A 113 -1.38 -16.62 -4.68
C VAL A 113 -0.99 -17.38 -3.42
N ASN A 114 -1.24 -16.80 -2.25
CA ASN A 114 -0.89 -17.41 -0.97
C ASN A 114 -1.95 -18.40 -0.46
N LYS A 115 -3.02 -18.65 -1.23
CA LYS A 115 -4.15 -19.53 -0.84
C LYS A 115 -4.78 -19.11 0.50
N VAL A 116 -4.88 -17.81 0.74
CA VAL A 116 -5.50 -17.23 1.94
C VAL A 116 -6.82 -16.57 1.55
N THR A 117 -7.87 -16.77 2.35
CA THR A 117 -9.15 -16.08 2.12
C THR A 117 -9.00 -14.58 2.36
N THR A 118 -9.68 -13.74 1.58
CA THR A 118 -9.69 -12.29 1.79
C THR A 118 -10.24 -11.88 3.15
N SER A 119 -11.04 -12.76 3.79
CA SER A 119 -11.57 -12.61 5.16
C SER A 119 -10.55 -12.87 6.27
N PHE A 120 -9.37 -13.40 5.95
CA PHE A 120 -8.28 -13.59 6.90
C PHE A 120 -7.79 -12.25 7.49
N PHE A 121 -7.73 -11.26 6.61
CA PHE A 121 -7.49 -9.88 6.97
C PHE A 121 -8.84 -9.18 7.09
N SER A 122 -9.10 -8.58 8.25
CA SER A 122 -10.20 -7.64 8.38
C SER A 122 -9.85 -6.45 7.49
N LYS A 123 -10.70 -6.17 6.49
CA LYS A 123 -10.58 -4.94 5.72
C LYS A 123 -10.51 -3.79 6.73
N PRO A 124 -9.45 -2.97 6.76
CA PRO A 124 -9.53 -1.73 7.46
C PRO A 124 -10.69 -1.00 6.78
N ASN A 125 -11.73 -0.68 7.53
CA ASN A 125 -12.75 0.25 7.06
C ASN A 125 -12.06 1.61 6.97
N MET A 126 -11.17 1.80 5.99
CA MET A 126 -10.51 3.05 5.74
C MET A 126 -11.56 3.97 5.17
N THR A 127 -12.12 4.80 6.05
CA THR A 127 -12.96 5.90 5.63
C THR A 127 -12.07 6.95 4.95
N GLU A 128 -12.58 7.75 4.04
CA GLU A 128 -11.77 8.78 3.35
C GLU A 128 -11.10 9.76 4.33
N THR A 129 -11.69 9.94 5.52
CA THR A 129 -11.17 10.72 6.64
C THR A 129 -9.87 10.17 7.22
N ASP A 130 -9.62 8.87 7.08
CA ASP A 130 -8.43 8.20 7.64
C ASP A 130 -7.18 8.36 6.76
N ASN A 131 -7.36 8.70 5.48
CA ASN A 131 -6.25 8.93 4.56
C ASN A 131 -5.31 10.00 5.09
N ARG A 132 -4.00 9.70 5.19
CA ARG A 132 -2.99 10.68 5.64
C ARG A 132 -2.67 11.70 4.57
N TRP A 133 -2.87 11.34 3.31
CA TRP A 133 -2.57 12.16 2.15
C TRP A 133 -3.78 12.96 1.71
N GLN A 134 -3.53 14.16 1.20
CA GLN A 134 -4.48 15.00 0.51
C GLN A 134 -3.93 15.38 -0.86
N LEU A 135 -4.85 15.47 -1.81
CA LEU A 135 -4.54 15.86 -3.18
C LEU A 135 -4.49 17.38 -3.29
N ARG A 136 -3.47 17.89 -3.97
CA ARG A 136 -3.40 19.28 -4.42
C ARG A 136 -3.23 19.28 -5.93
N SER A 137 -4.20 19.85 -6.64
CA SER A 137 -4.05 20.06 -8.08
C SER A 137 -2.92 21.06 -8.33
N LEU A 138 -2.09 20.77 -9.33
CA LEU A 138 -1.07 21.69 -9.82
C LEU A 138 -1.49 22.20 -11.20
N PRO A 139 -1.06 23.40 -11.61
CA PRO A 139 -1.28 23.86 -12.97
C PRO A 139 -0.60 22.91 -13.96
N ASN A 140 -1.21 22.73 -15.12
CA ASN A 140 -0.64 21.90 -16.18
C ASN A 140 0.62 22.58 -16.73
N GLU A 141 1.76 21.91 -16.62
CA GLU A 141 3.02 22.35 -17.20
C GLU A 141 3.34 21.49 -18.44
N ASN A 142 3.51 22.15 -19.59
CA ASN A 142 3.81 21.51 -20.88
C ASN A 142 2.76 20.49 -21.32
N GLY A 143 1.47 20.77 -21.04
CA GLY A 143 0.36 19.87 -21.39
C GLY A 143 0.31 18.58 -20.58
N LYS A 144 1.21 18.38 -19.61
CA LYS A 144 1.20 17.21 -18.73
C LYS A 144 0.31 17.48 -17.53
N VAL A 145 -0.64 16.58 -17.30
CA VAL A 145 -1.48 16.59 -16.10
C VAL A 145 -0.62 16.20 -14.90
N ARG A 146 -0.64 17.04 -13.86
CA ARG A 146 0.11 16.83 -12.62
C ARG A 146 -0.72 17.10 -11.39
N PHE A 147 -0.44 16.38 -10.33
CA PHE A 147 -0.97 16.65 -9.01
C PHE A 147 0.08 16.36 -7.95
N GLN A 148 0.01 17.08 -6.83
CA GLN A 148 0.90 16.88 -5.70
C GLN A 148 0.14 16.21 -4.57
N LEU A 149 0.75 15.20 -3.96
CA LEU A 149 0.26 14.64 -2.71
C LEU A 149 0.95 15.36 -1.56
N SER A 150 0.18 15.79 -0.57
CA SER A 150 0.71 16.38 0.65
C SER A 150 0.16 15.64 1.87
N LEU A 151 0.97 15.57 2.92
CA LEU A 151 0.53 14.99 4.18
C LEU A 151 -0.43 15.97 4.88
N LYS A 152 -1.59 15.48 5.32
CA LYS A 152 -2.54 16.28 6.12
C LYS A 152 -1.88 16.71 7.43
N ARG A 153 -2.21 17.91 7.90
CA ARG A 153 -1.69 18.44 9.17
C ARG A 153 -2.01 17.49 10.33
N GLY A 154 -1.03 17.26 11.20
CA GLY A 154 -1.16 16.38 12.37
C GLY A 154 -1.07 14.88 12.08
N LYS A 155 -0.98 14.47 10.81
CA LYS A 155 -0.65 13.07 10.46
C LYS A 155 0.87 12.92 10.43
N SER A 156 1.36 11.78 10.94
CA SER A 156 2.78 11.44 10.91
C SER A 156 3.03 10.27 9.94
N LEU A 157 4.16 10.31 9.25
CA LEU A 157 4.63 9.18 8.45
C LEU A 157 5.09 8.01 9.32
N SER A 158 5.55 8.29 10.55
CA SER A 158 6.07 7.26 11.46
C SER A 158 5.01 6.34 12.06
N ASN A 159 3.76 6.81 12.20
CA ASN A 159 2.70 6.00 12.78
C ASN A 159 1.87 5.32 11.68
N MET A 160 2.33 4.14 11.24
CA MET A 160 1.65 3.32 10.23
C MET A 160 0.65 2.31 10.82
N ASN A 161 0.45 2.31 12.14
CA ASN A 161 -0.33 1.26 12.81
C ASN A 161 -1.81 1.23 12.37
N HIS A 162 -2.38 2.38 12.01
CA HIS A 162 -3.76 2.47 11.52
C HIS A 162 -3.94 1.93 10.09
N LEU A 163 -2.85 1.72 9.36
CA LEU A 163 -2.87 1.16 8.00
C LEU A 163 -2.68 -0.36 8.01
N LYS A 164 -2.29 -0.94 9.15
CA LYS A 164 -2.11 -2.38 9.28
C LYS A 164 -3.44 -3.08 9.06
N LEU A 165 -3.42 -4.10 8.20
CA LEU A 165 -4.57 -4.97 8.03
C LEU A 165 -4.75 -5.75 9.34
N THR A 166 -5.82 -5.42 10.07
CA THR A 166 -6.09 -6.11 11.34
C THR A 166 -6.47 -7.55 11.04
N ARG A 167 -5.99 -8.46 11.86
CA ARG A 167 -6.20 -9.88 11.62
C ARG A 167 -7.40 -10.40 12.40
N LYS A 168 -8.20 -11.26 11.78
CA LYS A 168 -9.31 -11.93 12.47
C LYS A 168 -8.86 -13.17 13.26
N TYR A 169 -7.81 -13.85 12.79
CA TYR A 169 -7.30 -15.11 13.33
C TYR A 169 -5.99 -14.94 14.13
N LYS A 170 -5.62 -15.92 14.99
CA LYS A 170 -4.44 -15.85 15.88
C LYS A 170 -3.13 -16.42 15.29
N ASN A 171 -3.18 -17.37 14.34
CA ASN A 171 -2.00 -18.09 13.75
C ASN A 171 -1.06 -17.23 12.87
N VAL A 172 0.05 -16.69 13.39
CA VAL A 172 0.92 -15.81 12.58
C VAL A 172 1.43 -16.54 11.34
N LEU A 173 1.11 -16.03 10.14
CA LEU A 173 1.60 -16.55 8.86
C LEU A 173 2.75 -15.68 8.36
N ASN A 174 3.73 -16.31 7.71
CA ASN A 174 4.82 -15.63 7.02
C ASN A 174 4.56 -15.63 5.52
N PHE A 175 4.78 -14.49 4.89
CA PHE A 175 4.60 -14.26 3.46
C PHE A 175 5.87 -13.68 2.85
N ARG A 176 5.95 -13.66 1.52
CA ARG A 176 7.02 -12.99 0.78
C ARG A 176 6.46 -11.91 -0.13
N CYS A 177 7.17 -10.79 -0.23
CA CYS A 177 6.77 -9.70 -1.12
C CYS A 177 6.96 -10.12 -2.58
N PRO A 178 5.96 -9.98 -3.46
CA PRO A 178 6.09 -10.34 -4.87
C PRO A 178 7.02 -9.38 -5.66
N VAL A 179 7.35 -8.21 -5.11
CA VAL A 179 8.22 -7.21 -5.75
C VAL A 179 9.68 -7.41 -5.34
N CYS A 180 9.97 -7.42 -4.04
CA CYS A 180 11.35 -7.48 -3.52
C CYS A 180 11.73 -8.80 -2.83
N ASN A 181 10.85 -9.80 -2.80
CA ASN A 181 11.06 -11.11 -2.17
C ASN A 181 11.39 -11.09 -0.66
N VAL A 182 11.24 -9.94 0.02
CA VAL A 182 11.43 -9.83 1.47
C VAL A 182 10.36 -10.64 2.19
N SER A 183 10.78 -11.43 3.18
CA SER A 183 9.88 -12.19 4.06
C SER A 183 9.30 -11.28 5.15
N PHE A 184 8.00 -11.37 5.39
CA PHE A 184 7.29 -10.57 6.38
C PHE A 184 6.14 -11.35 7.03
N ASN A 185 5.74 -10.95 8.23
CA ASN A 185 4.63 -11.59 8.94
C ASN A 185 3.27 -10.99 8.53
N SER A 186 2.17 -11.70 8.81
CA SER A 186 0.82 -11.22 8.49
C SER A 186 0.45 -9.88 9.12
N MET A 187 1.09 -9.48 10.23
CA MET A 187 0.83 -8.22 10.95
C MET A 187 1.58 -7.02 10.35
N GLU A 188 2.52 -7.28 9.45
CA GLU A 188 3.34 -6.29 8.75
C GLU A 188 2.72 -5.88 7.41
N LEU A 189 1.61 -6.50 6.99
CA LEU A 189 0.89 -6.12 5.78
C LEU A 189 0.04 -4.86 6.05
N ILE A 190 0.29 -3.81 5.28
CA ILE A 190 -0.37 -2.51 5.40
C ILE A 190 -1.07 -2.14 4.09
N HIS A 191 -2.12 -1.34 4.21
CA HIS A 191 -2.76 -0.64 3.10
C HIS A 191 -1.93 0.60 2.72
N ASP A 192 -1.62 0.77 1.43
CA ASP A 192 -0.84 1.90 0.94
C ASP A 192 -1.73 3.08 0.55
N ASP A 193 -2.09 3.87 1.57
CA ASP A 193 -2.97 5.03 1.42
C ASP A 193 -2.44 6.12 0.45
N PHE A 194 -1.12 6.17 0.25
CA PHE A 194 -0.49 7.06 -0.74
C PHE A 194 -0.84 6.58 -2.16
N MET A 195 -0.55 5.31 -2.46
CA MET A 195 -0.79 4.75 -3.78
C MET A 195 -2.27 4.60 -4.12
N ASP A 196 -3.14 4.35 -3.13
CA ASP A 196 -4.59 4.35 -3.38
C ASP A 196 -5.13 5.75 -3.69
N LEU A 197 -4.52 6.82 -3.14
CA LEU A 197 -4.86 8.18 -3.53
C LEU A 197 -4.39 8.47 -4.96
N VAL A 198 -3.20 7.98 -5.35
CA VAL A 198 -2.72 8.07 -6.74
C VAL A 198 -3.69 7.34 -7.68
N LEU A 199 -3.97 6.05 -7.45
CA LEU A 199 -4.84 5.25 -8.33
C LEU A 199 -6.24 5.84 -8.53
N ARG A 200 -6.84 6.43 -7.48
CA ARG A 200 -8.17 7.05 -7.56
C ARG A 200 -8.19 8.31 -8.43
N ASN A 201 -7.07 9.01 -8.56
CA ASN A 201 -6.97 10.26 -9.32
C ASN A 201 -6.33 10.09 -10.70
N VAL A 202 -5.73 8.93 -10.98
CA VAL A 202 -5.16 8.60 -12.28
C VAL A 202 -6.23 7.93 -13.15
N PRO A 203 -6.47 8.40 -14.39
CA PRO A 203 -7.35 7.75 -15.35
C PRO A 203 -7.00 6.26 -15.60
N PRO A 204 -7.99 5.41 -15.92
CA PRO A 204 -7.80 3.96 -16.05
C PRO A 204 -6.88 3.54 -17.21
N ASP A 205 -6.77 4.37 -18.24
CA ASP A 205 -5.93 4.21 -19.44
C ASP A 205 -4.44 4.42 -19.17
N ILE A 206 -4.08 5.20 -18.15
CA ILE A 206 -2.69 5.44 -17.78
C ILE A 206 -2.14 4.26 -16.99
N LYS A 207 -1.02 3.67 -17.46
CA LYS A 207 -0.37 2.52 -16.80
C LYS A 207 0.75 2.89 -15.84
N THR A 208 1.44 3.98 -16.11
CA THR A 208 2.64 4.37 -15.36
C THR A 208 2.54 5.84 -14.96
N VAL A 209 3.02 6.15 -13.77
CA VAL A 209 3.17 7.52 -13.29
C VAL A 209 4.62 7.79 -12.93
N GLU A 210 5.02 9.05 -13.06
CA GLU A 210 6.32 9.54 -12.62
C GLU A 210 6.14 10.29 -11.30
N LEU A 211 6.90 9.90 -10.29
CA LEU A 211 6.90 10.48 -8.95
C LEU A 211 8.24 11.16 -8.68
N ASP A 212 8.17 12.40 -8.24
CA ASP A 212 9.29 13.21 -7.76
C ASP A 212 9.41 13.10 -6.22
N ASP A 213 10.56 13.46 -5.66
CA ASP A 213 10.82 13.54 -4.21
C ASP A 213 9.86 14.50 -3.49
N SER A 214 9.35 15.50 -4.21
CA SER A 214 8.31 16.42 -3.73
C SER A 214 6.89 15.82 -3.73
N PHE A 215 6.76 14.52 -3.98
CA PHE A 215 5.49 13.78 -4.15
C PHE A 215 4.60 14.38 -5.24
N VAL A 216 5.22 14.95 -6.27
CA VAL A 216 4.53 15.40 -7.48
C VAL A 216 4.37 14.21 -8.40
N CYS A 217 3.13 13.88 -8.71
CA CYS A 217 2.76 12.83 -9.63
C CYS A 217 2.50 13.44 -11.01
N THR A 218 3.25 12.98 -12.01
CA THR A 218 3.07 13.33 -13.42
C THR A 218 2.54 12.12 -14.17
N LEU A 219 1.43 12.30 -14.90
CA LEU A 219 0.86 11.23 -15.71
C LEU A 219 1.74 11.01 -16.95
N LEU A 220 2.13 9.75 -17.18
CA LEU A 220 2.82 9.34 -18.40
C LEU A 220 1.81 8.57 -19.27
N PRO A 221 1.18 9.22 -20.26
CA PRO A 221 0.42 8.48 -21.27
C PRO A 221 1.40 7.54 -21.96
N GLU A 222 1.02 6.27 -22.09
CA GLU A 222 1.71 5.39 -23.02
C GLU A 222 1.54 6.02 -24.39
N THR A 223 2.63 6.56 -24.93
CA THR A 223 2.71 6.85 -26.35
C THR A 223 2.47 5.53 -27.05
N THR A 224 1.23 5.32 -27.51
CA THR A 224 0.87 4.23 -28.41
C THR A 224 1.99 4.16 -29.42
N GLU A 225 2.65 3.01 -29.43
CA GLU A 225 3.80 2.68 -30.26
C GLU A 225 3.74 3.49 -31.55
N ILE A 226 4.76 4.32 -31.77
CA ILE A 226 5.05 4.82 -33.10
C ILE A 226 5.02 3.57 -33.95
N LYS A 227 3.96 3.40 -34.76
CA LYS A 227 3.87 2.33 -35.75
C LYS A 227 5.19 2.39 -36.45
N SER A 228 6.07 1.44 -36.11
CA SER A 228 7.32 1.31 -36.79
C SER A 228 6.85 0.77 -38.12
N ASP A 229 6.58 1.69 -39.05
CA ASP A 229 6.60 1.40 -40.47
C ASP A 229 8.01 0.87 -40.68
N SER A 230 8.14 -0.43 -40.44
CA SER A 230 9.26 -1.25 -40.79
C SER A 230 9.19 -1.29 -42.31
N GLN A 231 9.56 -0.18 -42.94
CA GLN A 231 10.18 -0.19 -44.24
C GLN A 231 11.43 -1.05 -44.04
N VAL A 232 11.25 -2.34 -44.30
CA VAL A 232 12.32 -3.24 -44.64
C VAL A 232 12.95 -2.61 -45.89
N ILE A 233 14.01 -1.82 -45.69
CA ILE A 233 14.88 -1.40 -46.78
C ILE A 233 15.59 -2.69 -47.17
N SER A 234 15.04 -3.39 -48.18
CA SER A 234 15.78 -4.43 -48.88
C SER A 234 17.04 -3.75 -49.43
N LEU A 235 18.19 -4.03 -48.83
CA LEU A 235 19.46 -3.77 -49.46
C LEU A 235 19.57 -4.83 -50.58
N ASP A 236 19.18 -4.43 -51.79
CA ASP A 236 19.57 -5.17 -52.99
C ASP A 236 21.09 -5.07 -53.07
N ASP A 237 21.75 -6.17 -52.67
CA ASP A 237 23.16 -6.37 -52.93
C ASP A 237 23.34 -6.40 -54.46
N GLY A 238 23.99 -5.36 -54.95
CA GLY A 238 24.11 -5.07 -56.37
C GLY A 238 24.78 -6.19 -57.14
N ASP A 239 24.08 -6.63 -58.18
CA ASP A 239 24.71 -7.14 -59.40
C ASP A 239 24.40 -6.16 -60.54
N ASP A 240 25.48 -5.77 -61.23
CA ASP A 240 25.58 -4.74 -62.24
C ASP A 240 24.55 -4.87 -63.38
N ILE A 241 23.63 -3.91 -63.52
CA ILE A 241 22.93 -3.66 -64.78
C ILE A 241 22.99 -2.16 -65.09
N ALA A 242 23.94 -1.82 -65.95
CA ALA A 242 23.92 -0.59 -66.72
C ALA A 242 22.70 -0.63 -67.66
N GLY A 243 21.65 0.12 -67.32
CA GLY A 243 20.39 0.16 -68.05
C GLY A 243 19.77 1.54 -68.03
N ASP A 244 19.75 2.15 -69.21
CA ASP A 244 19.29 3.47 -69.59
C ASP A 244 17.84 3.81 -69.14
N GLY A 245 17.68 5.03 -68.61
CA GLY A 245 16.51 5.90 -68.76
C GLY A 245 15.13 5.43 -68.29
N LEU A 246 14.64 5.98 -67.17
CA LEU A 246 13.29 6.57 -67.13
C LEU A 246 13.08 7.51 -65.93
N SER A 247 12.98 8.80 -66.21
CA SER A 247 12.50 9.83 -65.29
C SER A 247 11.03 9.57 -64.96
N THR A 248 10.72 9.24 -63.71
CA THR A 248 9.33 9.27 -63.22
C THR A 248 9.20 10.46 -62.28
N GLU A 249 8.76 11.58 -62.84
CA GLU A 249 8.30 12.74 -62.08
C GLU A 249 7.03 12.34 -61.32
N ILE A 250 7.09 12.32 -59.99
CA ILE A 250 5.90 12.27 -59.15
C ILE A 250 5.53 13.71 -58.83
N THR A 251 4.47 14.19 -59.49
CA THR A 251 3.80 15.45 -59.17
C THR A 251 3.07 15.32 -57.83
N PRO A 252 3.15 16.33 -56.95
CA PRO A 252 2.23 16.44 -55.83
C PRO A 252 1.13 17.43 -56.22
N ASP A 253 -0.06 16.94 -56.57
CA ASP A 253 -1.20 17.83 -56.73
C ASP A 253 -2.55 17.18 -56.40
N LEU A 254 -3.37 18.01 -55.74
CA LEU A 254 -4.81 17.92 -55.50
C LEU A 254 -5.29 17.03 -54.32
N VAL A 255 -5.59 17.62 -53.15
CA VAL A 255 -6.83 18.35 -52.79
C VAL A 255 -7.91 17.41 -52.25
N ASN A 256 -8.22 17.56 -50.96
CA ASN A 256 -9.59 17.86 -50.54
C ASN A 256 -9.63 18.43 -49.12
N GLY A 257 -10.00 19.70 -49.04
CA GLY A 257 -10.51 20.29 -47.81
C GLY A 257 -11.92 19.80 -47.54
N ILE A 258 -12.21 19.54 -46.27
CA ILE A 258 -13.56 19.58 -45.73
C ILE A 258 -13.51 20.46 -44.49
N VAL A 259 -13.86 21.72 -44.71
CA VAL A 259 -14.45 22.57 -43.69
C VAL A 259 -15.85 22.02 -43.43
N SER A 260 -16.16 21.71 -42.18
CA SER A 260 -17.53 21.60 -41.72
C SER A 260 -17.56 22.06 -40.28
N ASP A 261 -17.86 23.35 -40.13
CA ASP A 261 -18.51 23.91 -38.96
C ASP A 261 -19.85 23.19 -38.79
N ASP A 262 -20.02 22.46 -37.69
CA ASP A 262 -21.33 21.98 -37.26
C ASP A 262 -21.47 22.28 -35.77
N ASP A 263 -21.95 23.50 -35.51
CA ASP A 263 -22.51 23.93 -34.24
C ASP A 263 -23.81 23.16 -33.99
N SER A 264 -23.80 22.25 -33.00
CA SER A 264 -25.04 21.78 -32.39
C SER A 264 -24.87 21.35 -30.92
N PRO A 265 -25.83 21.71 -30.05
CA PRO A 265 -25.67 21.66 -28.60
C PRO A 265 -25.88 20.24 -28.07
N LEU A 266 -24.89 19.70 -27.37
CA LEU A 266 -25.00 18.41 -26.70
C LEU A 266 -26.01 18.48 -25.55
N LYS A 267 -27.18 17.89 -25.81
CA LYS A 267 -28.20 17.58 -24.83
C LYS A 267 -27.65 16.65 -23.75
N LEU A 268 -27.83 17.07 -22.50
CA LEU A 268 -27.70 16.31 -21.27
C LEU A 268 -28.38 14.93 -21.36
N LEU A 269 -27.58 13.87 -21.55
CA LEU A 269 -28.03 12.50 -21.31
C LEU A 269 -27.71 12.12 -19.85
N SER A 270 -28.74 12.29 -19.01
CA SER A 270 -28.85 11.69 -17.69
C SER A 270 -28.76 10.16 -17.80
N ARG A 271 -27.58 9.60 -17.56
CA ARG A 271 -27.40 8.14 -17.39
C ARG A 271 -27.86 7.74 -15.99
N LYS A 272 -29.11 7.28 -15.90
CA LYS A 272 -29.60 6.50 -14.74
C LYS A 272 -28.85 5.17 -14.68
N SER A 273 -27.89 5.05 -13.77
CA SER A 273 -27.23 3.77 -13.45
C SER A 273 -28.24 2.80 -12.85
N LYS A 274 -28.58 1.74 -13.61
CA LYS A 274 -29.32 0.58 -13.11
C LYS A 274 -28.44 -0.15 -12.09
N ARG A 275 -28.90 -0.18 -10.84
CA ARG A 275 -28.33 -0.92 -9.72
C ARG A 275 -28.55 -2.42 -9.96
N ILE A 276 -27.54 -3.12 -10.49
CA ILE A 276 -27.54 -4.59 -10.59
C ILE A 276 -27.43 -5.13 -9.16
N ARG A 277 -28.50 -5.74 -8.67
CA ARG A 277 -28.55 -6.42 -7.38
C ARG A 277 -28.06 -7.84 -7.59
N VAL A 278 -26.74 -8.05 -7.47
CA VAL A 278 -26.14 -9.39 -7.48
C VAL A 278 -26.59 -10.08 -6.18
N LYS A 279 -27.47 -11.07 -6.30
CA LYS A 279 -27.74 -12.02 -5.22
C LYS A 279 -26.50 -12.90 -5.11
N LEU A 280 -25.68 -12.66 -4.08
CA LEU A 280 -24.65 -13.59 -3.65
C LEU A 280 -25.38 -14.83 -3.12
N PHE A 281 -25.17 -15.95 -3.80
CA PHE A 281 -25.53 -17.26 -3.29
C PHE A 281 -24.66 -17.52 -2.05
N SER A 282 -25.33 -17.72 -0.91
CA SER A 282 -24.77 -18.41 0.23
C SER A 282 -24.73 -19.87 -0.13
N ASP A 283 -23.56 -20.40 -0.44
CA ASP A 283 -23.31 -21.83 -0.34
C ASP A 283 -22.26 -22.05 0.75
N ASN A 284 -22.75 -22.77 1.76
CA ASN A 284 -22.06 -23.34 2.90
C ASN A 284 -21.29 -24.55 2.39
N ASP A 285 -19.97 -24.42 2.31
CA ASP A 285 -19.09 -25.56 2.07
C ASP A 285 -18.23 -25.75 3.32
N GLU A 286 -18.85 -26.41 4.29
CA GLU A 286 -18.26 -27.04 5.46
C GLU A 286 -17.25 -28.10 4.98
N TYR A 287 -15.98 -27.72 4.89
CA TYR A 287 -14.86 -28.62 4.60
C TYR A 287 -13.99 -28.78 5.85
N ASP A 288 -14.37 -29.74 6.70
CA ASP A 288 -13.53 -30.34 7.73
C ASP A 288 -12.75 -31.52 7.11
N PHE A 289 -11.55 -31.25 6.59
CA PHE A 289 -10.75 -32.28 5.89
C PHE A 289 -9.25 -32.26 6.24
N TRP A 290 -8.84 -32.02 7.49
CA TRP A 290 -7.50 -32.41 7.95
C TRP A 290 -7.50 -32.75 9.44
N ASP A 291 -8.28 -33.76 9.82
CA ASP A 291 -7.84 -34.70 10.85
C ASP A 291 -6.98 -35.75 10.13
N SER A 292 -5.66 -35.64 10.31
CA SER A 292 -4.74 -36.72 10.01
C SER A 292 -3.82 -36.83 11.21
N ASP A 293 -4.33 -37.60 12.17
CA ASP A 293 -3.67 -38.74 12.80
C ASP A 293 -2.18 -38.92 12.45
N ASP A 294 -1.41 -39.01 13.53
CA ASP A 294 -0.49 -40.10 13.84
C ASP A 294 0.73 -40.31 12.93
N GLY A 295 1.85 -39.76 13.37
CA GLY A 295 3.18 -40.15 12.91
C GLY A 295 4.17 -40.11 14.06
N GLU A 296 4.10 -41.11 14.93
CA GLU A 296 5.07 -41.39 15.98
C GLU A 296 6.43 -41.86 15.39
N ASP A 297 7.50 -41.53 16.11
CA ASP A 297 8.82 -42.18 16.21
C ASP A 297 9.77 -42.31 14.99
N LEU A 298 11.00 -41.80 15.19
CA LEU A 298 12.32 -42.38 14.83
C LEU A 298 13.41 -41.35 15.22
N ILE A 299 14.02 -41.42 16.41
CA ILE A 299 15.24 -42.19 16.74
C ILE A 299 16.40 -41.99 15.74
N GLY A 300 17.42 -41.24 16.19
CA GLY A 300 18.83 -41.65 16.18
C GLY A 300 19.61 -41.72 14.85
N GLY A 301 20.69 -40.94 14.76
CA GLY A 301 21.78 -41.13 13.79
C GLY A 301 22.88 -40.09 14.00
N THR A 302 23.76 -40.30 14.99
CA THR A 302 25.19 -40.64 14.84
C THR A 302 26.02 -39.55 14.15
N GLU A 303 26.52 -38.66 14.99
CA GLU A 303 27.76 -37.91 14.79
C GLU A 303 28.90 -38.93 14.64
N ASP A 304 29.41 -39.11 13.42
CA ASP A 304 30.78 -39.56 13.10
C ASP A 304 30.79 -40.16 11.68
N ASP A 305 30.96 -39.29 10.68
CA ASP A 305 31.32 -39.73 9.32
C ASP A 305 32.63 -39.02 8.92
N PRO A 306 33.78 -39.71 8.89
CA PRO A 306 35.06 -39.09 8.57
C PRO A 306 35.17 -38.77 7.07
N VAL A 307 35.52 -37.52 6.78
CA VAL A 307 35.81 -37.01 5.44
C VAL A 307 37.10 -37.67 4.91
N VAL A 308 36.97 -38.44 3.82
CA VAL A 308 38.10 -38.85 2.98
C VAL A 308 38.38 -37.70 2.00
N ILE A 309 39.62 -37.20 2.01
CA ILE A 309 40.14 -36.23 1.05
C ILE A 309 41.03 -37.00 0.08
N ASP A 310 40.70 -36.95 -1.21
CA ASP A 310 41.58 -37.35 -2.33
C ASP A 310 42.61 -36.25 -2.64
#